data_AF-A0A6D2KXX4-F1
#
_entry.id   AF-A0A6D2KXX4-F1
#
_cell.length_a   1.000
_cell.length_b   1.000
_cell.length_c   1.000
_cell.angle_alpha   90.00
_cell.angle_beta   90.00
_cell.angle_gamma   90.00
#
_symmetry.space_group_name_H-M   'P 1'
#
loop_
_entity.id
_entity.type
_entity.pdbx_description
1 polymer ?
#
loop_
_entity_poly.entity_id
_entity_poly.type
_entity_poly.pdbx_seq_one_letter_code
_entity_poly.pdbx_strand_id
1 'polypeptide(L)'
;MCPHVANNGLGQPLLLRNGSDSTGTWFATHQFIAEMIFHARVENHPCRTWEPNNADIFYVPFYGGLYSSSVFREQNLTKRDELAVRLVEFVSSQGWWKRNNGRDHFLAIGRTAWDFMRDDDEDFGANILMQMPRVMNMSVLTV
;
A
#
# COMPACT_ATOMS: atom_id res chain seq x y z
N MET A 1 -15.76 0.73 0.49
CA MET A 1 -14.68 1.07 1.45
C MET A 1 -15.14 1.01 2.89
N CYS A 2 -16.18 1.76 3.29
CA CYS A 2 -16.47 1.99 4.72
C CYS A 2 -16.92 0.80 5.60
N PRO A 3 -17.34 -0.41 5.16
CA PRO A 3 -17.38 -1.52 6.12
C PRO A 3 -15.99 -2.15 6.33
N HIS A 4 -15.07 -2.03 5.36
CA HIS A 4 -13.83 -2.80 5.33
C HIS A 4 -12.65 -2.12 6.03
N VAL A 5 -12.71 -0.81 6.29
CA VAL A 5 -11.68 -0.08 7.04
C VAL A 5 -11.73 -0.34 8.55
N ALA A 6 -12.84 -0.89 9.05
CA ALA A 6 -13.00 -1.25 10.46
C ALA A 6 -11.95 -2.27 10.90
N ASN A 7 -11.65 -2.30 12.21
CA ASN A 7 -10.69 -3.23 12.80
C ASN A 7 -9.34 -3.24 12.06
N ASN A 8 -8.80 -2.03 11.80
CA ASN A 8 -7.53 -1.83 11.11
C ASN A 8 -7.46 -2.51 9.74
N GLY A 9 -8.55 -2.42 8.97
CA GLY A 9 -8.63 -2.97 7.62
C GLY A 9 -9.12 -4.42 7.53
N LEU A 10 -9.37 -5.09 8.66
CA LEU A 10 -9.98 -6.43 8.65
C LEU A 10 -11.48 -6.39 8.30
N GLY A 11 -12.14 -5.24 8.48
CA GLY A 11 -13.57 -5.09 8.25
C GLY A 11 -14.42 -5.45 9.48
N GLN A 12 -15.73 -5.61 9.30
CA GLN A 12 -16.65 -5.95 10.40
C GLN A 12 -16.48 -7.42 10.82
N PRO A 13 -16.62 -7.76 12.11
CA PRO A 13 -16.62 -9.15 12.55
C PRO A 13 -17.75 -9.94 11.88
N LEU A 14 -17.45 -11.16 11.45
CA LEU A 14 -18.46 -12.07 10.91
C LEU A 14 -19.17 -12.78 12.05
N LEU A 15 -20.49 -12.67 12.12
CA LEU A 15 -21.33 -13.43 13.04
C LEU A 15 -21.55 -14.84 12.45
N LEU A 16 -21.13 -15.88 13.15
CA LEU A 16 -21.42 -17.26 12.73
C LEU A 16 -22.91 -17.56 12.91
N ARG A 17 -23.51 -18.14 11.86
CA ARG A 17 -24.96 -18.34 11.66
C ARG A 17 -25.68 -19.18 12.75
N ASN A 18 -24.96 -19.78 13.70
CA ASN A 18 -25.54 -20.66 14.73
C ASN A 18 -25.36 -20.18 16.19
N GLY A 19 -24.97 -18.93 16.44
CA GLY A 19 -24.90 -18.39 17.81
C GLY A 19 -23.79 -18.99 18.68
N SER A 20 -22.96 -19.89 18.14
CA SER A 20 -21.60 -20.09 18.62
C SER A 20 -20.81 -18.84 18.26
N ASP A 21 -20.40 -18.06 19.26
CA ASP A 21 -19.46 -16.96 19.08
C ASP A 21 -18.33 -17.43 18.16
N SER A 22 -18.29 -16.93 16.92
CA SER A 22 -16.98 -16.72 16.31
C SER A 22 -16.27 -15.86 17.33
N THR A 23 -15.16 -16.34 17.85
CA THR A 23 -14.40 -15.76 18.96
C THR A 23 -13.78 -14.39 18.63
N GLY A 24 -14.46 -13.53 17.86
CA GLY A 24 -13.93 -12.33 17.23
C GLY A 24 -12.84 -12.63 16.19
N THR A 25 -12.74 -13.88 15.70
CA THR A 25 -11.59 -14.36 14.92
C THR A 25 -11.72 -14.15 13.41
N TRP A 26 -12.94 -14.01 12.88
CA TRP A 26 -13.20 -13.86 11.45
C TRP A 26 -13.81 -12.49 11.16
N PHE A 27 -13.32 -11.86 10.09
CA PHE A 27 -13.75 -10.54 9.66
C PHE A 27 -14.10 -10.53 8.17
N ALA A 28 -14.98 -9.61 7.76
CA ALA A 28 -15.37 -9.41 6.38
C ALA A 28 -14.30 -8.60 5.61
N THR A 29 -13.10 -9.18 5.54
CA THR A 29 -11.90 -8.57 4.95
C THR A 29 -12.08 -8.38 3.44
N HIS A 30 -11.60 -7.23 2.94
CA HIS A 30 -11.64 -6.91 1.52
C HIS A 30 -10.22 -6.84 0.95
N GLN A 31 -10.01 -7.48 -0.20
CA GLN A 31 -8.68 -7.56 -0.86
C GLN A 31 -8.00 -6.19 -1.04
N PHE A 32 -8.74 -5.18 -1.48
CA PHE A 32 -8.22 -3.81 -1.72
C PHE A 32 -7.89 -2.99 -0.45
N ILE A 33 -7.82 -3.63 0.73
CA ILE A 33 -7.51 -2.98 2.02
C ILE A 33 -6.19 -3.51 2.58
N ALA A 34 -5.42 -4.30 1.80
CA ALA A 34 -4.16 -4.89 2.25
C ALA A 34 -3.18 -3.84 2.80
N GLU A 35 -3.16 -2.62 2.26
CA GLU A 35 -2.31 -1.53 2.75
C GLU A 35 -2.61 -1.16 4.20
N MET A 36 -3.89 -1.07 4.58
CA MET A 36 -4.29 -0.76 5.95
C MET A 36 -3.97 -1.91 6.90
N ILE A 37 -4.21 -3.15 6.47
CA ILE A 37 -3.89 -4.33 7.26
C ILE A 37 -2.39 -4.38 7.51
N PHE A 38 -1.59 -4.26 6.45
CA PHE A 38 -0.13 -4.35 6.53
C PHE A 38 0.44 -3.20 7.38
N HIS A 39 -0.04 -1.98 7.18
CA HIS A 39 0.39 -0.84 7.98
C HIS A 39 0.13 -1.06 9.48
N ALA A 40 -1.09 -1.50 9.85
CA ALA A 40 -1.40 -1.78 11.24
C ALA A 40 -0.55 -2.92 11.83
N ARG A 41 -0.16 -3.92 11.03
CA ARG A 41 0.77 -4.97 11.48
C ARG A 41 2.18 -4.45 11.69
N VAL A 42 2.69 -3.63 10.77
CA VAL A 42 4.03 -3.02 10.90
C VAL A 42 4.08 -2.07 12.09
N GLU A 43 3.03 -1.27 12.31
CA GLU A 43 2.98 -0.33 13.44
C GLU A 43 3.10 -1.02 14.80
N ASN A 44 2.56 -2.24 14.90
CA ASN A 44 2.54 -3.04 16.12
C ASN A 44 3.58 -4.17 16.12
N HIS A 45 4.51 -4.19 15.15
CA HIS A 45 5.50 -5.25 15.05
C HIS A 45 6.57 -5.10 16.15
N PRO A 46 6.94 -6.18 16.88
CA PRO A 46 7.87 -6.09 18.01
C PRO A 46 9.28 -5.59 17.63
N CYS A 47 9.68 -5.77 16.38
CA CYS A 47 10.97 -5.28 15.86
C CYS A 47 10.91 -3.87 15.26
N ARG A 48 9.77 -3.16 15.33
CA ARG A 48 9.69 -1.78 14.83
C ARG A 48 10.58 -0.89 15.69
N THR A 49 11.43 -0.11 15.04
CA THR A 49 12.30 0.90 15.68
C THR A 49 11.90 2.30 15.24
N TRP A 50 12.03 3.27 16.15
CA TRP A 50 11.93 4.70 15.85
C TRP A 50 13.28 5.32 15.48
N GLU A 51 14.37 4.62 15.79
CA GLU A 51 15.74 5.00 15.45
C GLU A 51 16.09 4.46 14.06
N PRO A 52 16.16 5.29 13.01
CA PRO A 52 16.32 4.80 11.64
C PRO A 52 17.70 4.17 11.39
N ASN A 53 18.72 4.55 12.16
CA ASN A 53 20.05 3.95 12.10
C ASN A 53 20.03 2.45 12.45
N ASN A 54 19.09 2.03 13.30
CA ASN A 54 18.95 0.64 13.73
C ASN A 54 18.00 -0.16 12.82
N ALA A 55 17.41 0.47 11.80
CA ALA A 55 16.49 -0.19 10.90
C ALA A 55 17.23 -0.94 9.79
N ASP A 56 16.91 -2.22 9.63
CA ASP A 56 17.40 -3.04 8.51
C ASP A 56 16.59 -2.80 7.24
N ILE A 57 15.28 -2.58 7.38
CA ILE A 57 14.33 -2.32 6.30
C ILE A 57 13.38 -1.17 6.65
N PHE A 58 12.88 -0.49 5.62
CA PHE A 58 11.96 0.63 5.72
C PHE A 58 10.63 0.30 5.05
N TYR A 59 9.56 0.24 5.84
CA TYR A 59 8.21 0.18 5.31
C TYR A 59 7.75 1.58 4.89
N VAL A 60 7.21 1.72 3.68
CA VAL A 60 6.60 2.95 3.19
C VAL A 60 5.08 2.81 3.29
N PRO A 61 4.39 3.47 4.25
CA PRO A 61 2.95 3.37 4.40
C PRO A 61 2.24 4.19 3.30
N PHE A 62 1.95 3.54 2.18
CA PHE A 62 1.25 4.16 1.05
C PHE A 62 -0.05 3.45 0.71
N TYR A 63 -1.17 4.17 0.77
CA TYR A 63 -2.50 3.65 0.45
C TYR A 63 -2.83 3.80 -1.05
N GLY A 64 -1.95 3.27 -1.89
CA GLY A 64 -2.00 3.45 -3.34
C GLY A 64 -3.30 2.95 -3.97
N GLY A 65 -3.81 1.80 -3.54
CA GLY A 65 -5.06 1.24 -4.04
C GLY A 65 -6.28 2.10 -3.69
N LEU A 66 -6.27 2.76 -2.52
CA LEU A 66 -7.34 3.67 -2.11
C LEU A 66 -7.35 4.93 -2.97
N TYR A 67 -6.18 5.54 -3.15
CA TYR A 67 -6.03 6.70 -4.01
C TYR A 67 -6.41 6.38 -5.46
N SER A 68 -5.86 5.30 -6.03
CA SER A 68 -6.21 4.82 -7.37
C SER A 68 -7.71 4.64 -7.55
N SER A 69 -8.42 4.14 -6.52
CA SER A 69 -9.88 4.00 -6.57
C SER A 69 -10.62 5.34 -6.59
N SER A 70 -10.06 6.39 -5.96
CA SER A 70 -10.65 7.74 -5.93
C SER A 70 -10.47 8.51 -7.25
N VAL A 71 -9.40 8.23 -7.98
CA VAL A 71 -9.07 8.90 -9.26
C VAL A 71 -9.24 7.98 -10.47
N PHE A 72 -9.83 6.79 -10.31
CA PHE A 72 -9.90 5.77 -11.38
C PHE A 72 -10.61 6.25 -12.66
N ARG A 73 -11.55 7.19 -12.53
CA ARG A 73 -12.31 7.78 -13.66
C ARG A 73 -11.79 9.15 -14.10
N GLU A 74 -10.71 9.63 -13.51
CA GLU A 74 -10.08 10.88 -13.94
C GLU A 74 -9.46 10.70 -15.32
N GLN A 75 -9.72 11.64 -16.24
CA GLN A 75 -9.18 11.58 -17.60
C GLN A 75 -7.79 12.22 -17.67
N ASN A 76 -7.47 13.13 -16.76
CA ASN A 76 -6.16 13.73 -16.68
C ASN A 76 -5.17 12.74 -16.04
N LEU A 77 -4.32 12.13 -16.88
CA LEU A 77 -3.31 11.16 -16.44
C LEU A 77 -2.32 11.75 -15.43
N THR A 78 -1.93 13.01 -15.58
CA THR A 78 -1.06 13.71 -14.62
C THR A 78 -1.69 13.74 -13.22
N LYS A 79 -3.01 13.95 -13.12
CA LYS A 79 -3.71 13.91 -11.83
C LYS A 79 -3.82 12.51 -11.25
N ARG A 80 -3.83 11.45 -12.07
CA ARG A 80 -3.80 10.07 -11.59
C ARG A 80 -2.43 9.68 -11.06
N ASP A 81 -1.37 10.24 -11.63
CA ASP A 81 0.01 9.97 -11.24
C ASP A 81 0.50 10.83 -10.07
N GLU A 82 -0.14 11.97 -9.81
CA GLU A 82 0.34 13.02 -8.90
C GLU A 82 0.80 12.48 -7.55
N LEU A 83 -0.02 11.65 -6.88
CA LEU A 83 0.33 11.16 -5.55
C LEU A 83 1.49 10.15 -5.59
N ALA A 84 1.57 9.31 -6.63
CA ALA A 84 2.68 8.36 -6.81
C ALA A 84 3.99 9.11 -7.04
N VAL A 85 3.98 10.14 -7.88
CA VAL A 85 5.15 11.00 -8.14
C VAL A 85 5.61 11.68 -6.86
N ARG A 86 4.68 12.35 -6.15
CA ARG A 86 4.99 13.04 -4.89
C ARG A 86 5.55 12.12 -3.81
N LEU A 87 5.01 10.91 -3.68
CA LEU A 87 5.51 9.90 -2.76
C LEU A 87 6.97 9.55 -3.08
N VAL A 88 7.24 9.20 -4.35
CA VAL A 88 8.56 8.73 -4.77
C VAL A 88 9.60 9.84 -4.64
N GLU A 89 9.27 11.08 -4.97
CA GLU A 89 10.13 12.24 -4.73
C GLU A 89 10.42 12.44 -3.24
N PHE A 90 9.39 12.38 -2.40
CA PHE A 90 9.55 12.52 -0.96
C PHE A 90 10.46 11.43 -0.38
N VAL A 91 10.16 10.16 -0.65
CA VAL A 91 10.90 9.01 -0.11
C VAL A 91 12.35 9.02 -0.60
N SER A 92 12.57 9.26 -1.89
CA SER A 92 13.93 9.26 -2.46
C SER A 92 14.79 10.45 -2.04
N SER A 93 14.17 11.53 -1.55
CA SER A 93 14.89 12.66 -0.97
C SER A 93 15.48 12.37 0.43
N GLN A 94 14.96 11.35 1.12
CA GLN A 94 15.38 11.03 2.49
C GLN A 94 16.81 10.47 2.52
N GLY A 95 17.54 10.75 3.61
CA GLY A 95 18.89 10.22 3.80
C GLY A 95 18.94 8.68 3.81
N TRP A 96 17.92 8.06 4.39
CA TRP A 96 17.82 6.59 4.51
C TRP A 96 17.64 5.88 3.17
N TRP A 97 16.98 6.53 2.20
CA TRP A 97 16.92 6.01 0.85
C TRP A 97 18.31 5.85 0.23
N LYS A 98 19.16 6.87 0.40
CA LYS A 98 20.49 6.93 -0.20
C LYS A 98 21.43 5.83 0.32
N ARG A 99 21.17 5.28 1.52
CA ARG A 99 21.98 4.22 2.14
C ARG A 99 22.09 3.00 1.24
N ASN A 100 20.97 2.53 0.69
CA ASN A 100 20.88 1.34 -0.14
C ASN A 100 20.15 1.58 -1.48
N ASN A 101 20.04 2.84 -1.88
CA ASN A 101 19.31 3.29 -3.07
C ASN A 101 17.89 2.70 -3.19
N GLY A 102 17.18 2.64 -2.06
CA GLY A 102 15.81 2.11 -1.97
C GLY A 102 15.67 0.59 -1.87
N ARG A 103 16.75 -0.20 -1.96
CA ARG A 103 16.67 -1.68 -1.92
C ARG A 103 16.21 -2.27 -0.59
N ASP A 104 16.38 -1.51 0.49
CA ASP A 104 15.88 -1.84 1.82
C ASP A 104 14.49 -1.23 2.09
N HIS A 105 13.86 -0.59 1.10
CA HIS A 105 12.52 -0.04 1.23
C HIS A 105 11.49 -0.96 0.57
N PHE A 106 10.30 -1.02 1.17
CA PHE A 106 9.22 -1.82 0.61
C PHE A 106 7.83 -1.22 0.81
N LEU A 107 6.93 -1.62 -0.08
CA LEU A 107 5.52 -1.24 -0.13
C LEU A 107 4.64 -2.50 -0.07
N ALA A 108 3.43 -2.36 0.46
CA ALA A 108 2.37 -3.35 0.31
C ALA A 108 1.18 -2.64 -0.32
N ILE A 109 0.58 -3.25 -1.36
CA ILE A 109 -0.53 -2.69 -2.14
C ILE A 109 -1.60 -3.77 -2.34
N GLY A 110 -2.86 -3.45 -2.05
CA GLY A 110 -3.96 -4.41 -2.06
C GLY A 110 -4.65 -4.61 -3.42
N ARG A 111 -4.19 -3.92 -4.46
CA ARG A 111 -4.72 -4.03 -5.83
C ARG A 111 -3.74 -4.81 -6.71
N THR A 112 -4.14 -5.11 -7.95
CA THR A 112 -3.29 -5.87 -8.87
C THR A 112 -2.08 -5.03 -9.30
N ALA A 113 -0.94 -5.68 -9.56
CA ALA A 113 0.25 -4.98 -10.05
C ALA A 113 -0.03 -4.13 -11.31
N TRP A 114 -0.84 -4.69 -12.21
CA TRP A 114 -1.28 -4.05 -13.46
C TRP A 114 -1.95 -2.68 -13.25
N ASP A 115 -2.63 -2.45 -12.12
CA ASP A 115 -3.19 -1.13 -11.81
C ASP A 115 -2.10 -0.05 -11.60
N PHE A 116 -0.83 -0.40 -11.44
CA PHE A 116 0.26 0.55 -11.18
C PHE A 116 1.35 0.53 -12.25
N MET A 117 1.09 -0.18 -13.36
CA MET A 117 2.05 -0.42 -14.42
C MET A 117 1.69 0.28 -15.73
N ARG A 118 0.80 1.30 -15.69
CA ARG A 118 0.34 2.01 -16.90
C ARG A 118 1.53 2.51 -17.71
N ASP A 119 1.52 2.20 -19.00
CA ASP A 119 2.51 2.67 -19.97
C ASP A 119 1.99 3.89 -20.77
N ASP A 120 2.80 4.35 -21.72
CA ASP A 120 2.47 5.51 -22.56
C ASP A 120 1.63 5.14 -23.80
N ASP A 121 1.57 3.86 -24.15
CA ASP A 121 0.96 3.36 -25.38
C ASP A 121 -0.52 2.98 -25.19
N GLU A 122 -0.91 2.54 -23.98
CA GLU A 122 -2.28 2.19 -23.61
C GLU A 122 -2.70 2.84 -22.28
N ASP A 123 -3.86 3.51 -22.26
CA ASP A 123 -4.48 3.98 -21.00
C ASP A 123 -5.14 2.82 -20.25
N PHE A 124 -4.29 1.94 -19.74
CA PHE A 124 -4.65 0.77 -18.95
C PHE A 124 -3.96 0.81 -17.59
N GLY A 125 -4.72 0.55 -16.51
CA GLY A 125 -4.23 0.67 -15.14
C GLY A 125 -4.48 2.05 -14.53
N ALA A 126 -4.20 2.22 -13.25
CA ALA A 126 -4.52 3.39 -12.45
C ALA A 126 -3.47 4.50 -12.46
N ASN A 127 -2.18 4.17 -12.36
CA ASN A 127 -1.07 5.12 -12.39
C ASN A 127 0.26 4.43 -12.77
N ILE A 128 1.36 5.20 -12.79
CA ILE A 128 2.70 4.75 -13.21
C ILE A 128 3.62 4.25 -12.07
N LEU A 129 3.14 4.12 -10.83
CA LEU A 129 4.01 3.92 -9.65
C LEU A 129 5.06 2.82 -9.83
N MET A 130 4.67 1.64 -10.32
CA MET A 130 5.57 0.49 -10.49
C MET A 130 6.47 0.60 -11.72
N GLN A 131 6.20 1.52 -12.65
CA GLN A 131 7.09 1.85 -13.77
C GLN A 131 8.16 2.89 -13.40
N MET A 132 8.06 3.51 -12.23
CA MET A 132 9.03 4.52 -11.81
C MET A 132 10.38 3.86 -11.47
N PRO A 133 11.52 4.31 -12.04
CA PRO A 133 12.83 3.67 -11.83
C PRO A 133 13.26 3.54 -10.36
N ARG A 134 12.82 4.47 -9.51
CA ARG A 134 13.08 4.42 -8.06
C ARG A 134 12.29 3.30 -7.38
N VAL A 135 11.05 3.08 -7.78
CA VAL A 135 10.21 2.01 -7.22
C VAL A 135 10.70 0.64 -7.68
N MET A 136 11.26 0.53 -8.89
CA MET A 136 11.92 -0.69 -9.36
C MET A 136 13.13 -1.10 -8.50
N ASN A 137 13.72 -0.18 -7.73
CA ASN A 137 14.77 -0.51 -6.77
C ASN A 137 14.22 -0.94 -5.40
N MET A 138 12.92 -0.84 -5.15
CA MET A 138 12.25 -1.26 -3.92
C MET A 138 11.64 -2.66 -4.08
N SER A 139 11.22 -3.24 -2.95
CA SER A 139 10.32 -4.41 -2.98
C SER A 139 8.86 -3.95 -2.93
N VAL A 140 7.99 -4.49 -3.80
CA VAL A 140 6.55 -4.22 -3.73
C VAL A 140 5.78 -5.53 -3.60
N LEU A 141 5.07 -5.69 -2.49
CA LEU A 141 4.11 -6.77 -2.28
C LEU A 141 2.75 -6.36 -2.85
N THR A 142 2.21 -7.15 -3.77
CA THR A 142 0.98 -6.88 -4.51
C THR A 142 0.22 -8.17 -4.81
N VAL A 143 -1.04 -8.05 -5.24
CA VAL A 143 -1.88 -9.15 -5.74
C VAL A 143 -1.58 -9.46 -7.20
#